data_AF-A0A940PGG9-F1
#
_entry.id   AF-A0A940PGG9-F1
#
_cell.length_a   1.000
_cell.length_b   1.000
_cell.length_c   1.000
_cell.angle_alpha   90.00
_cell.angle_beta   90.00
_cell.angle_gamma   90.00
#
_symmetry.space_group_name_H-M   'P 1'
#
loop_
_entity.id
_entity.type
_entity.pdbx_description
1 polymer ?
#
loop_
_entity_poly.entity_id
_entity_poly.type
_entity_poly.pdbx_seq_one_letter_code
_entity_poly.pdbx_strand_id
1 'polypeptide(L)'
;MKRKSVLTLFWIWLFSLPTMVIGFFMQTILIPIQDFHLLSEVEVAQAQRQYAINYPLGTALMWLGVILFLLTSIILIVSFVKAEIERRASIT
;
A
#
# COMPACT_ATOMS: atom_id res chain seq x y z
N MET A 1 12.97 15.95 -14.83
CA MET A 1 11.50 15.68 -14.74
C MET A 1 10.79 16.99 -14.41
N LYS A 2 9.62 17.28 -15.01
CA LYS A 2 8.90 18.54 -14.72
C LYS A 2 8.45 18.54 -13.25
N ARG A 3 8.58 19.68 -12.54
CA ARG A 3 8.18 19.84 -11.13
C ARG A 3 6.75 19.37 -10.84
N LYS A 4 5.83 19.58 -11.80
CA LYS A 4 4.43 19.11 -11.72
C LYS A 4 4.33 17.58 -11.62
N SER A 5 5.18 16.82 -12.33
CA SER A 5 5.17 15.35 -12.33
C SER A 5 5.65 14.77 -10.99
N VAL A 6 6.67 15.38 -10.37
CA VAL A 6 7.15 14.97 -9.03
C VAL A 6 6.03 15.15 -8.00
N LEU A 7 5.31 16.28 -8.06
CA LEU A 7 4.22 16.57 -7.14
C LEU A 7 3.07 15.55 -7.30
N THR A 8 2.69 15.21 -8.54
CA THR A 8 1.67 14.18 -8.79
C THR A 8 2.09 12.83 -8.21
N LEU A 9 3.35 12.41 -8.41
CA LEU A 9 3.87 11.16 -7.85
C LEU A 9 3.85 11.14 -6.32
N PHE A 10 4.19 12.28 -5.70
CA PHE A 10 4.10 12.43 -4.25
C PHE A 10 2.67 12.25 -3.73
N TRP A 11 1.67 12.83 -4.42
CA TRP A 11 0.27 12.63 -4.04
C TRP A 11 -0.17 11.18 -4.21
N ILE A 12 0.19 10.51 -5.31
CA ILE A 12 -0.12 9.08 -5.50
C ILE A 12 0.51 8.25 -4.38
N TRP A 13 1.77 8.52 -4.05
CA TRP A 13 2.47 7.88 -2.94
C TRP A 13 1.73 8.11 -1.61
N LEU A 14 1.32 9.35 -1.33
CA LEU A 14 0.61 9.69 -0.09
C LEU A 14 -0.77 9.00 -0.01
N PHE A 15 -1.53 8.96 -1.10
CA PHE A 15 -2.85 8.32 -1.15
C PHE A 15 -2.78 6.79 -1.12
N SER A 16 -1.66 6.18 -1.50
CA SER A 16 -1.50 4.73 -1.40
C SER A 16 -1.59 4.22 0.06
N LEU A 17 -1.15 5.01 1.04
CA LEU A 17 -1.21 4.67 2.46
C LEU A 17 -2.65 4.50 2.98
N PRO A 18 -3.56 5.50 2.87
CA PRO A 18 -4.94 5.33 3.31
C PRO A 18 -5.67 4.25 2.49
N THR A 19 -5.34 4.03 1.21
CA THR A 19 -5.88 2.90 0.44
C THR A 19 -5.55 1.56 1.09
N MET A 20 -4.31 1.38 1.55
CA MET A 20 -3.91 0.17 2.29
C MET A 20 -4.62 0.07 3.64
N VAL A 21 -4.71 1.17 4.41
CA VAL A 21 -5.42 1.18 5.69
C VAL A 21 -6.89 0.77 5.51
N ILE A 22 -7.58 1.34 4.51
CA ILE A 22 -8.96 0.96 4.17
C ILE A 22 -9.02 -0.50 3.77
N GLY A 23 -8.12 -0.96 2.88
CA GLY A 23 -8.06 -2.35 2.45
C GLY A 23 -7.90 -3.33 3.63
N PHE A 24 -7.02 -3.00 4.57
CA PHE A 24 -6.80 -3.75 5.81
C PHE A 24 -8.07 -3.86 6.65
N PHE A 25 -8.75 -2.74 6.91
CA PHE A 25 -10.00 -2.77 7.68
C PHE A 25 -11.11 -3.54 6.94
N MET A 26 -11.18 -3.45 5.62
CA MET A 26 -12.20 -4.15 4.83
C MET A 26 -12.05 -5.67 4.85
N GLN A 27 -10.81 -6.19 4.93
CA GLN A 27 -10.56 -7.63 5.01
C GLN A 27 -10.48 -8.17 6.46
N THR A 28 -10.52 -7.31 7.47
CA THR A 28 -10.42 -7.71 8.88
C THR A 28 -11.76 -8.24 9.38
N ILE A 29 -11.70 -9.32 10.16
CA ILE A 29 -12.85 -9.83 10.91
C ILE A 29 -13.02 -8.99 12.17
N LEU A 30 -14.04 -8.12 12.21
CA LEU A 30 -14.29 -7.23 13.35
C LEU A 30 -14.95 -7.93 14.55
N ILE A 31 -15.44 -9.15 14.34
CA ILE A 31 -16.09 -9.96 15.37
C ILE A 31 -15.04 -10.87 15.99
N PRO A 32 -14.81 -10.82 17.32
CA PRO A 32 -13.85 -11.72 17.96
C PRO A 32 -14.33 -13.16 17.83
N ILE A 33 -13.58 -13.98 17.10
CA ILE A 33 -13.81 -15.42 17.00
C ILE A 33 -13.09 -16.09 18.18
N GLN A 34 -13.85 -16.84 18.99
CA GLN A 34 -13.29 -17.66 20.05
C GLN A 34 -12.49 -18.80 19.43
N ASP A 35 -11.34 -19.15 20.03
CA ASP A 35 -10.45 -20.22 19.57
C ASP A 35 -9.86 -20.05 18.15
N PHE A 36 -9.64 -18.80 17.71
CA PHE A 36 -9.04 -18.50 16.41
C PHE A 36 -7.69 -19.21 16.15
N HIS A 37 -6.93 -19.50 17.20
CA HIS A 37 -5.64 -20.18 17.14
C HIS A 37 -5.75 -21.70 16.87
N LEU A 38 -6.95 -22.28 17.00
CA LEU A 38 -7.23 -23.68 16.69
C LEU A 38 -7.74 -23.87 15.24
N LEU A 39 -8.03 -22.78 14.52
CA LEU A 39 -8.47 -22.83 13.14
C LEU A 39 -7.31 -23.20 12.21
N SER A 40 -7.55 -24.12 11.29
CA SER A 40 -6.67 -24.35 10.15
C SER A 40 -6.65 -23.15 9.19
N GLU A 41 -5.62 -23.04 8.35
CA GLU A 41 -5.52 -21.94 7.37
C GLU A 41 -6.74 -21.85 6.44
N VAL A 42 -7.33 -23.00 6.09
CA VAL A 42 -8.53 -23.07 5.26
C VAL A 42 -9.74 -22.50 6.00
N GLU A 43 -9.90 -22.83 7.28
CA GLU A 43 -10.98 -22.31 8.12
C GLU A 43 -10.81 -20.81 8.39
N VAL A 44 -9.57 -20.33 8.56
CA VAL A 44 -9.27 -18.89 8.65
C VAL A 44 -9.69 -18.17 7.39
N ALA A 45 -9.34 -18.69 6.21
CA ALA A 45 -9.72 -18.08 4.93
C ALA A 45 -11.24 -18.08 4.72
N GLN A 46 -11.93 -19.14 5.14
CA GLN A 46 -13.40 -19.19 5.10
C GLN A 46 -14.02 -18.18 6.07
N ALA A 47 -13.53 -18.11 7.31
CA ALA A 47 -13.97 -17.14 8.30
C ALA A 47 -13.74 -15.70 7.81
N GLN A 48 -12.60 -15.41 7.20
CA GLN A 48 -12.34 -14.09 6.59
C GLN A 48 -13.32 -13.78 5.47
N ARG A 49 -13.66 -14.73 4.61
CA ARG A 49 -14.67 -14.51 3.56
C ARG A 49 -16.08 -14.30 4.09
N GLN A 50 -16.41 -14.90 5.23
CA GLN A 50 -17.75 -14.84 5.81
C GLN A 50 -17.96 -13.65 6.73
N TYR A 51 -16.94 -13.24 7.49
CA TYR A 51 -17.06 -12.27 8.57
C TYR A 51 -16.30 -10.96 8.32
N ALA A 52 -15.47 -10.85 7.28
CA ALA A 52 -14.91 -9.57 6.89
C ALA A 52 -15.99 -8.65 6.31
N ILE A 53 -15.78 -7.33 6.40
CA ILE A 53 -16.68 -6.35 5.79
C ILE A 53 -16.80 -6.61 4.27
N ASN A 54 -15.65 -6.78 3.61
CA ASN A 54 -15.58 -7.16 2.20
C ASN A 54 -14.18 -7.68 1.86
N TYR A 55 -13.99 -9.01 1.97
CA TYR A 55 -12.68 -9.64 1.77
C TYR A 55 -12.10 -9.41 0.36
N PRO A 56 -12.84 -9.61 -0.76
CA PRO A 56 -12.30 -9.38 -2.10
C PRO A 56 -11.87 -7.93 -2.35
N LEU A 57 -12.69 -6.96 -1.95
CA LEU A 57 -12.37 -5.54 -2.14
C LEU A 57 -11.23 -5.10 -1.21
N GLY A 58 -11.21 -5.56 0.04
CA GLY A 58 -10.11 -5.28 0.97
C GLY A 58 -8.77 -5.80 0.45
N THR A 59 -8.75 -7.03 -0.07
CA THR A 59 -7.58 -7.64 -0.71
C THR A 59 -7.13 -6.83 -1.93
N ALA A 60 -8.07 -6.42 -2.79
CA ALA A 60 -7.77 -5.63 -3.98
C ALA A 60 -7.18 -4.26 -3.64
N LEU A 61 -7.75 -3.55 -2.66
CA LEU A 61 -7.23 -2.27 -2.19
C LEU A 61 -5.86 -2.41 -1.55
N MET A 62 -5.60 -3.49 -0.80
CA MET A 62 -4.28 -3.75 -0.26
C MET A 62 -3.24 -3.91 -1.37
N TRP A 63 -3.48 -4.80 -2.33
CA TRP A 63 -2.53 -5.02 -3.43
C TRP A 63 -2.31 -3.75 -4.26
N LEU A 64 -3.39 -3.02 -4.58
CA LEU A 64 -3.31 -1.76 -5.30
C LEU A 64 -2.44 -0.75 -4.53
N GLY A 65 -2.70 -0.58 -3.24
CA GLY A 65 -1.95 0.33 -2.38
C GLY A 65 -0.47 -0.02 -2.30
N VAL A 66 -0.12 -1.30 -2.09
CA VAL A 66 1.28 -1.76 -2.03
C VAL A 66 1.99 -1.52 -3.35
N ILE A 67 1.37 -1.89 -4.47
CA ILE A 67 1.97 -1.72 -5.80
C ILE A 67 2.22 -0.24 -6.09
N LEU A 68 1.23 0.61 -5.85
CA LEU A 68 1.37 2.05 -6.04
C LEU A 68 2.46 2.65 -5.13
N PHE A 69 2.48 2.24 -3.86
CA PHE A 69 3.47 2.69 -2.89
C PHE A 69 4.89 2.35 -3.33
N LEU A 70 5.14 1.09 -3.72
CA LEU A 70 6.47 0.63 -4.12
C LEU A 70 6.95 1.31 -5.41
N LEU A 71 6.09 1.35 -6.44
CA LEU A 71 6.44 1.97 -7.73
C LEU A 71 6.74 3.46 -7.56
N THR A 72 5.88 4.19 -6.85
CA THR A 72 6.10 5.63 -6.63
C THR A 72 7.30 5.91 -5.72
N SER A 73 7.54 5.08 -4.70
CA SER A 73 8.74 5.20 -3.85
C SER A 73 10.02 5.06 -4.66
N ILE A 74 10.12 4.04 -5.51
CA ILE A 74 11.30 3.82 -6.38
C ILE A 74 11.51 5.03 -7.30
N ILE A 75 10.46 5.51 -7.96
CA ILE A 75 10.57 6.65 -8.88
C ILE A 75 11.00 7.93 -8.14
N LEU A 76 10.44 8.19 -6.95
CA LEU A 76 10.80 9.36 -6.14
C LEU A 76 12.25 9.29 -5.66
N ILE A 77 12.71 8.13 -5.18
CA ILE A 77 14.09 7.91 -4.75
C ILE A 77 15.06 8.13 -5.91
N VAL A 78 14.82 7.49 -7.07
CA VAL A 78 15.68 7.66 -8.25
C VAL A 78 15.71 9.12 -8.71
N SER A 79 14.57 9.81 -8.67
CA SER A 79 14.49 11.22 -9.04
C SER A 79 15.28 12.11 -8.07
N PHE A 80 15.20 11.82 -6.78
CA PHE A 80 15.94 12.54 -5.75
C PHE A 80 17.45 12.32 -5.88
N VAL A 81 17.89 11.07 -6.05
CA VAL A 81 19.31 10.72 -6.22
C VAL A 81 19.89 11.40 -7.47
N LYS A 82 19.18 11.36 -8.61
CA LYS A 82 19.63 12.05 -9.83
C LYS A 82 19.78 13.56 -9.61
N ALA A 83 18.81 14.20 -8.97
CA ALA A 83 18.86 15.63 -8.70
C ALA A 83 20.03 16.01 -7.78
N GLU A 84 20.35 15.18 -6.80
CA GLU A 84 21.49 15.40 -5.90
C GLU A 84 22.85 15.19 -6.60
N ILE A 85 22.96 14.20 -7.50
CA ILE A 85 24.16 14.00 -8.31
C ILE A 85 24.41 15.21 -9.23
N GLU A 86 23.38 15.67 -9.94
CA GLU A 86 23.47 16.84 -10.83
C GLU A 86 23.85 18.11 -10.05
N ARG A 87 23.26 18.31 -8.86
CA ARG A 87 23.61 19.42 -7.98
C ARG A 87 25.08 19.40 -7.60
N ARG A 88 25.64 18.23 -7.23
CA ARG A 88 27.06 18.10 -6.87
C ARG A 88 27.98 18.34 -8.06
N ALA A 89 27.64 17.80 -9.23
CA ALA A 89 28.41 18.00 -10.45
C ALA A 89 28.47 19.48 -10.88
N SER A 90 27.42 20.27 -10.61
CA SER A 90 27.41 21.71 -10.92
C SER A 90 28.28 22.59 -10.01
N ILE A 91 28.74 22.07 -8.87
CA ILE A 91 29.56 22.80 -7.88
C ILE A 91 31.06 22.49 -8.05
N THR A 92 31.41 21.49 -8.87
CA THR A 92 32.79 21.05 -9.13
C THR A 92 33.26 21.57 -10.48
#